data_AF-A0A1F3T9M9-F1
#
_entry.id   AF-A0A1F3T9M9-F1
#
_cell.length_a   1.000
_cell.length_b   1.000
_cell.length_c   1.000
_cell.angle_alpha   90.00
_cell.angle_beta   90.00
_cell.angle_gamma   90.00
#
_symmetry.space_group_name_H-M   'P 1'
#
loop_
_entity.id
_entity.type
_entity.pdbx_description
1 polymer ?
#
loop_
_entity_poly.entity_id
_entity_poly.type
_entity_poly.pdbx_seq_one_letter_code
_entity_poly.pdbx_strand_id
1 'polypeptide(L)'
;MDAEIEFLRMYLEDEFRDVSDVRIRIRQPSTTSRSPDLEQDYDPESHDLHKERGIVVQARGREYYFPSGWAKISERSHVYNEVQKIKNALGIS
;
A
#
# COMPACT_ATOMS: atom_id res chain seq x y z
N MET A 1 -0.39 -18.60 1.04
CA MET A 1 -0.11 -17.40 0.24
C MET A 1 -1.41 -16.62 0.19
N ASP A 2 -1.42 -15.35 0.58
CA ASP A 2 -2.64 -14.52 0.64
C ASP A 2 -3.06 -14.11 -0.78
N ALA A 3 -4.12 -14.72 -1.32
CA ALA A 3 -4.60 -14.47 -2.67
C ALA A 3 -4.93 -12.98 -2.93
N GLU A 4 -5.37 -12.26 -1.90
CA GLU A 4 -5.66 -10.82 -1.95
C GLU A 4 -4.41 -9.98 -2.22
N ILE A 5 -3.30 -10.31 -1.54
CA ILE A 5 -2.02 -9.62 -1.74
C ILE A 5 -1.46 -9.94 -3.12
N GLU A 6 -1.51 -11.20 -3.56
CA GLU A 6 -1.02 -11.56 -4.89
C GLU A 6 -1.81 -10.87 -6.00
N PHE A 7 -3.13 -10.77 -5.86
CA PHE A 7 -3.98 -10.04 -6.80
C PHE A 7 -3.60 -8.56 -6.88
N LEU A 8 -3.51 -7.87 -5.73
CA LEU A 8 -3.11 -6.46 -5.70
C LEU A 8 -1.71 -6.27 -6.27
N ARG A 9 -0.79 -7.19 -5.98
CA ARG A 9 0.59 -7.12 -6.43
C ARG A 9 0.66 -7.23 -7.95
N MET A 10 0.04 -8.26 -8.53
CA MET A 10 0.00 -8.45 -9.97
C MET A 10 -0.66 -7.27 -10.67
N TYR A 11 -1.77 -6.77 -10.13
CA TYR A 11 -2.46 -5.60 -10.68
C TYR A 11 -1.57 -4.35 -10.69
N LEU A 12 -0.92 -4.03 -9.56
CA LEU A 12 -0.05 -2.86 -9.46
C LEU A 12 1.23 -3.02 -10.29
N GLU A 13 1.81 -4.23 -10.34
CA GLU A 13 2.97 -4.53 -11.20
C GLU A 13 2.63 -4.38 -12.68
N ASP A 14 1.40 -4.68 -13.10
CA ASP A 14 0.92 -4.46 -14.46
C ASP A 14 0.69 -2.97 -14.75
N GLU A 15 -0.01 -2.27 -13.85
CA GLU A 15 -0.33 -0.84 -14.00
C GLU A 15 0.91 0.07 -14.02
N PHE A 16 1.98 -0.33 -13.32
CA PHE A 16 3.24 0.41 -13.23
C PHE A 16 4.40 -0.26 -13.97
N ARG A 17 4.12 -1.24 -14.85
CA ARG A 17 5.15 -2.04 -15.54
C ARG A 17 6.19 -1.19 -16.28
N ASP A 18 5.74 -0.13 -16.95
CA ASP A 18 6.58 0.76 -17.75
C ASP A 18 7.19 1.92 -16.92
N VAL A 19 7.00 1.93 -15.61
CA VAL A 19 7.41 3.03 -14.73
C VAL A 19 8.63 2.64 -13.89
N SER A 20 9.82 3.02 -14.35
CA SER A 20 11.09 2.65 -13.69
C SER A 20 11.29 3.26 -12.29
N ASP A 21 10.56 4.33 -11.97
CA ASP A 21 10.65 5.02 -10.66
C ASP A 21 9.67 4.47 -9.61
N VAL A 22 8.91 3.43 -9.95
CA VAL A 22 7.95 2.80 -9.04
C VAL A 22 8.55 1.53 -8.44
N ARG A 23 8.51 1.42 -7.11
CA ARG A 23 8.92 0.24 -6.36
C ARG A 23 7.72 -0.32 -5.60
N ILE A 24 7.41 -1.58 -5.83
CA ILE A 24 6.29 -2.26 -5.17
C ILE A 24 6.87 -3.22 -4.12
N ARG A 25 6.40 -3.13 -2.87
CA ARG A 25 6.84 -3.95 -1.75
C ARG A 25 5.66 -4.52 -1.01
N ILE A 26 5.73 -5.81 -0.66
CA ILE A 26 4.74 -6.41 0.23
C ILE A 26 5.06 -5.97 1.66
N ARG A 27 4.09 -5.34 2.32
CA ARG A 27 4.20 -5.03 3.75
C ARG A 27 3.66 -6.21 4.53
N GLN A 28 4.58 -6.93 5.16
CA GLN A 28 4.24 -7.96 6.13
C GLN A 28 3.93 -7.29 7.48
N PRO A 29 3.00 -7.86 8.27
CA PRO A 29 2.66 -7.29 9.56
C PRO A 29 3.89 -7.44 10.45
N SER A 30 4.31 -6.35 11.07
CA SER A 30 5.40 -6.43 12.05
C SER A 30 4.87 -7.17 13.28
N THR A 31 5.37 -8.38 13.53
CA THR A 31 5.09 -9.13 14.76
C THR A 31 5.79 -8.54 15.98
N THR A 32 6.59 -7.49 15.78
CA THR A 32 7.25 -6.73 16.84
C THR A 32 6.19 -6.01 17.67
N SER A 33 5.75 -6.67 18.74
CA SER A 33 5.11 -5.99 19.86
C SER A 33 6.05 -4.88 20.30
N ARG A 34 5.70 -3.62 20.04
CA ARG A 34 6.52 -2.48 20.43
C ARG A 34 6.65 -2.47 21.95
N SER A 35 7.89 -2.46 22.44
CA SER A 35 8.19 -2.25 23.85
C SER A 35 7.55 -0.95 24.35
N PRO A 36 6.95 -0.92 25.55
CA PRO A 36 6.12 0.18 26.07
C PRO A 36 6.86 1.49 26.41
N ASP A 37 8.12 1.64 26.01
CA ASP A 37 9.04 2.68 26.53
C ASP A 37 9.20 3.90 25.60
N LEU A 38 8.51 3.94 24.46
CA LEU A 38 8.56 5.06 23.53
C LEU A 38 7.25 5.85 23.61
N GLU A 39 7.25 6.93 24.40
CA GLU A 39 6.29 8.03 24.26
C GLU A 39 6.41 8.59 22.84
N GLN A 40 5.49 8.21 21.95
CA GLN A 40 5.38 8.77 20.62
C GLN A 40 3.92 9.07 20.33
N ASP A 41 3.64 10.35 20.06
CA ASP A 41 2.56 10.87 19.21
C ASP A 41 1.50 9.81 18.87
N TYR A 42 0.58 9.59 19.81
CA TYR A 42 -0.56 8.70 19.61
C TYR A 42 -1.58 9.48 18.78
N ASP A 43 -1.63 9.19 17.48
CA ASP A 43 -2.72 9.61 16.62
C ASP A 43 -3.81 8.49 16.67
N PRO A 44 -4.89 8.66 17.47
CA PRO A 44 -5.90 7.63 17.68
C PRO A 44 -6.68 7.27 16.42
N GLU A 45 -6.60 8.06 15.35
CA GLU A 45 -7.20 7.74 14.05
C GLU A 45 -6.31 6.79 13.23
N SER A 46 -5.02 6.65 13.59
CA SER A 46 -4.06 5.72 12.97
C SER A 46 -4.12 4.30 13.57
N HIS A 47 -5.31 3.86 14.00
CA HIS A 47 -5.52 2.52 14.53
C HIS A 47 -5.14 1.46 13.45
N ASP A 48 -4.07 0.73 13.72
CA ASP A 48 -3.75 -0.58 13.16
C ASP A 48 -3.06 -0.71 11.79
N LEU A 49 -2.64 0.38 11.13
CA LEU A 49 -1.84 0.29 9.88
C LEU A 49 -0.55 -0.55 10.01
N HIS A 50 -0.01 -0.70 11.23
CA HIS A 50 1.18 -1.51 11.50
C HIS A 50 0.91 -3.02 11.63
N LYS A 51 -0.35 -3.42 11.82
CA LYS A 51 -0.78 -4.82 11.94
C LYS A 51 -1.40 -5.35 10.65
N GLU A 52 -1.75 -4.46 9.72
CA GLU A 52 -2.38 -4.83 8.46
C GLU A 52 -1.37 -5.29 7.41
N ARG A 53 -1.76 -6.35 6.68
CA ARG A 53 -1.06 -6.83 5.49
C ARG A 53 -1.47 -5.99 4.31
N GLY A 54 -0.52 -5.68 3.43
CA GLY A 54 -0.80 -4.89 2.24
C GLY A 54 0.38 -4.77 1.31
N ILE A 55 0.26 -3.85 0.37
CA ILE A 55 1.29 -3.49 -0.60
C ILE A 55 1.63 -2.01 -0.43
N VAL A 56 2.90 -1.70 -0.40
CA VAL A 56 3.41 -0.34 -0.46
C VAL A 56 3.95 -0.10 -1.86
N VAL A 57 3.43 0.93 -2.52
CA VAL A 57 3.94 1.44 -3.78
C VAL A 57 4.72 2.70 -3.46
N GLN A 58 6.01 2.70 -3.73
CA GLN A 58 6.88 3.86 -3.59
C GLN A 58 7.12 4.46 -4.98
N ALA A 59 6.82 5.74 -5.14
CA ALA A 59 6.93 6.46 -6.41
C ALA A 59 7.44 7.89 -6.13
N ARG A 60 8.55 8.31 -6.76
CA ARG A 60 9.18 9.64 -6.56
C ARG A 60 9.38 10.04 -5.10
N GLY A 61 9.78 9.09 -4.25
CA GLY A 61 10.00 9.31 -2.82
C GLY A 61 8.74 9.46 -1.98
N ARG A 62 7.54 9.24 -2.56
CA ARG A 62 6.28 9.11 -1.82
C ARG A 62 5.90 7.64 -1.70
N GLU A 63 5.28 7.28 -0.58
CA GLU A 63 4.80 5.93 -0.31
C GLU A 63 3.27 5.93 -0.27
N TYR A 64 2.67 4.98 -0.98
CA TYR A 64 1.24 4.77 -1.09
C TYR A 64 0.92 3.36 -0.59
N TYR A 65 0.03 3.24 0.38
CA TYR A 65 -0.30 1.96 1.01
C TYR A 65 -1.64 1.43 0.50
N PHE A 66 -1.63 0.17 0.07
CA PHE A 66 -2.78 -0.58 -0.42
C PHE A 66 -3.03 -1.76 0.54
N PRO A 67 -4.00 -1.67 1.46
CA PRO A 67 -4.33 -2.76 2.37
C PRO A 67 -4.88 -3.98 1.62
N SER A 68 -4.63 -5.19 2.12
CA SER A 68 -5.10 -6.43 1.48
C SER A 68 -6.61 -6.47 1.31
N GLY A 69 -7.36 -5.86 2.23
CA GLY A 69 -8.81 -5.77 2.17
C GLY A 69 -9.35 -5.03 0.94
N TRP A 70 -8.53 -4.23 0.27
CA TRP A 70 -8.90 -3.55 -0.99
C TRP A 70 -8.86 -4.47 -2.22
N ALA A 71 -8.36 -5.71 -2.09
CA ALA A 71 -8.46 -6.71 -3.15
C ALA A 71 -9.92 -7.13 -3.44
N LYS A 72 -10.85 -6.83 -2.53
CA LYS A 72 -12.29 -7.12 -2.66
C LYS A 72 -12.91 -6.28 -3.78
N ILE A 73 -13.89 -6.87 -4.47
CA ILE A 73 -14.58 -6.23 -5.60
C ILE A 73 -15.17 -4.86 -5.22
N SER A 74 -15.72 -4.74 -4.02
CA SER A 74 -16.32 -3.50 -3.50
C SER A 74 -15.32 -2.34 -3.39
N GLU A 75 -14.05 -2.63 -3.17
CA GLU A 75 -13.00 -1.63 -2.92
C GLU A 75 -12.14 -1.35 -4.17
N ARG A 76 -12.40 -2.02 -5.30
CA ARG A 76 -11.63 -1.83 -6.54
C ARG A 76 -11.65 -0.38 -7.03
N SER A 77 -12.74 0.34 -6.80
CA SER A 77 -12.83 1.77 -7.13
C SER A 77 -11.86 2.62 -6.30
N HIS A 78 -11.57 2.25 -5.05
CA HIS A 78 -10.57 2.93 -4.23
C HIS A 78 -9.16 2.67 -4.77
N VAL A 79 -8.84 1.41 -5.09
CA VAL A 79 -7.55 1.03 -5.71
C VAL A 79 -7.32 1.80 -7.00
N TYR A 80 -8.31 1.84 -7.89
CA TYR A 80 -8.21 2.56 -9.16
C TYR A 80 -7.96 4.07 -8.96
N ASN A 81 -8.71 4.70 -8.04
CA ASN A 81 -8.51 6.12 -7.73
C ASN A 81 -7.09 6.40 -7.20
N GLU A 82 -6.57 5.55 -6.33
CA GLU A 82 -5.20 5.70 -5.83
C GLU A 82 -4.16 5.49 -6.93
N VAL A 83 -4.33 4.48 -7.81
CA VAL A 83 -3.44 4.28 -8.96
C VAL A 83 -3.45 5.50 -9.88
N GLN A 84 -4.63 6.08 -10.16
CA GLN A 84 -4.75 7.30 -10.97
C GLN A 84 -4.05 8.50 -10.32
N LYS A 85 -4.15 8.66 -9.00
CA LYS A 85 -3.41 9.71 -8.27
C LYS A 85 -1.90 9.53 -8.40
N ILE A 86 -1.41 8.29 -8.28
CA ILE A 86 0.02 7.98 -8.44
C ILE A 86 0.47 8.27 -9.87
N LYS A 87 -0.29 7.81 -10.89
CA LYS A 87 -0.03 8.08 -12.30
C LYS A 87 0.02 9.59 -12.60
N ASN A 88 -0.93 10.35 -12.08
CA ASN A 88 -0.96 11.82 -12.21
C ASN A 88 0.26 12.47 -11.52
N ALA A 89 0.61 12.05 -10.30
CA ALA A 89 1.79 12.54 -9.58
C ALA A 89 3.12 12.22 -10.30
N LEU A 90 3.14 11.12 -11.05
CA LEU A 90 4.26 10.74 -11.90
C LEU A 90 4.27 11.47 -13.25
N GLY A 91 3.15 12.07 -13.65
CA GLY A 91 2.98 12.76 -14.94
C GLY A 91 2.75 11.80 -16.11
N ILE A 92 2.18 10.63 -15.84
CA ILE A 92 1.92 9.57 -16.83
C ILE A 92 0.40 9.52 -16.99
N SER A 93 -0.13 10.09 -18.08
CA SER A 93 -1.56 10.06 -18.43
C SER A 93 -1.86 8.93 -19.38
#